data_AF-A0A372IAU3-F1
#
_entry.id   AF-A0A372IAU3-F1
#
_cell.length_a   1.000
_cell.length_b   1.000
_cell.length_c   1.000
_cell.angle_alpha   90.00
_cell.angle_beta   90.00
_cell.angle_gamma   90.00
#
_symmetry.space_group_name_H-M   'P 1'
#
loop_
_entity.id
_entity.type
_entity.pdbx_description
1 polymer ?
#
loop_
_entity_poly.entity_id
_entity_poly.type
_entity_poly.pdbx_seq_one_letter_code
_entity_poly.pdbx_strand_id
1 'polypeptide(L)'
;MGLISRALGGANTVSAAGRAVSDVAEVFHANETRALELSAAAQRAALDAHGEEFQHARPGLFDRVINGINRIPRPMLALGTMGLFVFAMVDPQAFAARMVGLNEVPEPLWWLLGAIVSFYFGAREMHYFRTPNGSRLPRMRPDRLAEDATGTAQSTAADENPALERWLRHQRESEPGEA
;
A
#
# COMPACT_ATOMS: atom_id res chain seq x y z
N MET A 1 13.82 45.25 52.36
CA MET A 1 15.17 44.92 51.83
C MET A 1 15.28 43.42 51.62
N GLY A 2 14.93 42.91 50.43
CA GLY A 2 14.93 41.45 50.21
C GLY A 2 14.62 40.98 48.78
N LEU A 3 14.83 41.83 47.78
CA LEU A 3 14.59 41.48 46.36
C LEU A 3 15.89 41.34 45.55
N ILE A 4 17.03 41.77 46.11
CA ILE A 4 18.34 41.75 45.44
C ILE A 4 19.07 40.41 45.69
N SER A 5 18.68 39.63 46.71
CA SER A 5 19.27 38.32 47.01
C SER A 5 18.73 37.16 46.19
N ARG A 6 17.60 37.33 45.47
CA ARG A 6 17.02 36.29 44.59
C ARG A 6 17.54 36.35 43.15
N ALA A 7 18.18 37.47 42.77
CA ALA A 7 18.78 37.65 41.45
C ALA A 7 20.20 37.05 41.36
N LEU A 8 20.89 36.88 42.49
CA LEU A 8 22.32 36.55 42.51
C LEU A 8 22.66 35.09 42.86
N GLY A 9 21.67 34.23 43.08
CA GLY A 9 21.92 32.89 43.65
C GLY A 9 21.05 31.76 43.11
N GLY A 10 20.55 31.85 41.89
CA GLY A 10 19.77 30.77 41.30
C GLY A 10 20.67 29.75 40.62
N ALA A 11 20.70 28.51 41.10
CA ALA A 11 21.26 27.37 40.36
C ALA A 11 20.76 27.28 38.88
N ASN A 12 19.62 27.94 38.59
CA ASN A 12 19.07 28.11 37.25
C ASN A 12 19.86 29.06 36.34
N THR A 13 20.55 30.09 36.86
CA THR A 13 21.31 31.02 36.01
C THR A 13 22.67 30.44 35.60
N VAL A 14 23.32 29.69 36.49
CA VAL A 14 24.57 28.98 36.18
C VAL A 14 24.34 27.83 35.20
N SER A 15 23.25 27.07 35.36
CA SER A 15 22.88 26.01 34.40
C SER A 15 22.43 26.55 33.05
N ALA A 16 21.74 27.70 33.00
CA ALA A 16 21.41 28.37 31.75
C ALA A 16 22.66 28.91 31.02
N ALA A 17 23.61 29.50 31.76
CA ALA A 17 24.89 29.94 31.20
C ALA A 17 25.74 28.76 30.68
N GLY A 18 25.74 27.63 31.39
CA GLY A 18 26.43 26.40 30.96
C GLY A 18 25.90 25.82 29.63
N ARG A 19 24.57 25.86 29.43
CA ARG A 19 23.96 25.46 28.14
C ARG A 19 24.31 26.42 27.01
N ALA A 20 24.25 27.72 27.25
CA ALA A 20 24.58 28.73 26.24
C ALA A 20 26.05 28.67 25.80
N VAL A 21 26.98 28.35 26.71
CA VAL A 21 28.41 28.18 26.37
C VAL A 21 28.64 26.86 25.62
N SER A 22 27.95 25.79 26.00
CA SER A 22 27.98 24.51 25.25
C SER A 22 27.44 24.69 23.83
N ASP A 23 26.33 25.39 23.66
CA ASP A 23 25.72 25.67 22.35
C ASP A 23 26.67 26.47 21.45
N VAL A 24 27.45 27.41 22.00
CA VAL A 24 28.46 28.18 21.25
C VAL A 24 29.73 27.35 20.99
N ALA A 25 30.12 26.46 21.88
CA ALA A 25 31.25 25.55 21.67
C ALA A 25 30.96 24.52 20.57
N GLU A 26 29.71 24.05 20.45
CA GLU A 26 29.26 23.21 19.32
C GLU A 26 29.38 23.92 17.95
N VAL A 27 29.41 25.26 17.91
CA VAL A 27 29.63 26.03 16.67
C VAL A 27 31.08 25.96 16.19
N PHE A 28 32.05 25.73 17.10
CA PHE A 28 33.48 25.66 16.76
C PHE A 28 34.03 24.22 16.72
N HIS A 29 33.32 23.25 17.26
CA HIS A 29 33.66 21.83 17.18
C HIS A 29 32.39 21.02 16.93
N ALA A 30 32.25 20.49 15.70
CA ALA A 30 31.07 19.72 15.32
C ALA A 30 30.93 18.50 16.24
N ASN A 31 29.79 18.41 16.91
CA ASN A 31 29.47 17.27 17.77
C ASN A 31 29.41 16.00 16.90
N GLU A 32 30.43 15.13 17.03
CA GLU A 32 30.58 13.92 16.19
C GLU A 32 29.36 13.01 16.26
N THR A 33 28.68 12.96 17.41
CA THR A 33 27.43 12.21 17.61
C THR A 33 26.30 12.76 16.76
N ARG A 34 26.16 14.09 16.68
CA ARG A 34 25.13 14.75 15.86
C ARG A 34 25.41 14.57 14.36
N ALA A 35 26.68 14.59 13.97
CA ALA A 35 27.09 14.28 12.60
C ALA A 35 26.79 12.82 12.24
N LEU A 36 27.02 11.88 13.17
CA LEU A 36 26.66 10.46 13.01
C LEU A 36 25.14 10.27 12.88
N GLU A 37 24.34 10.92 13.72
CA GLU A 37 22.87 10.88 13.65
C GLU A 37 22.34 11.39 12.30
N LEU A 38 22.84 12.54 11.84
CA LEU A 38 22.46 13.12 10.54
C LEU A 38 22.88 12.21 9.38
N SER A 39 24.07 11.58 9.47
CA SER A 39 24.52 10.61 8.47
C SER A 39 23.65 9.36 8.43
N ALA A 40 23.23 8.85 9.60
CA ALA A 40 22.34 7.69 9.70
C ALA A 40 20.93 8.00 9.18
N ALA A 41 20.43 9.22 9.43
CA ALA A 41 19.17 9.70 8.88
C ALA A 41 19.23 9.81 7.34
N ALA A 42 20.32 10.35 6.79
CA ALA A 42 20.54 10.41 5.35
C ALA A 42 20.63 9.01 4.72
N GLN A 43 21.33 8.07 5.38
CA GLN A 43 21.43 6.67 4.93
C GLN A 43 20.06 5.98 4.92
N ARG A 44 19.24 6.19 5.96
CA ARG A 44 17.87 5.66 6.03
C ARG A 44 16.98 6.24 4.94
N ALA A 45 17.01 7.56 4.75
CA ALA A 45 16.24 8.22 3.69
C ALA A 45 16.61 7.71 2.30
N ALA A 46 17.90 7.47 2.03
CA ALA A 46 18.36 6.89 0.78
C ALA A 46 17.87 5.44 0.60
N LEU A 47 17.93 4.62 1.65
CA LEU A 47 17.43 3.24 1.63
C LEU A 47 15.91 3.17 1.46
N ASP A 48 15.16 4.07 2.09
CA ASP A 48 13.71 4.17 1.93
C ASP A 48 13.34 4.58 0.50
N ALA A 49 14.02 5.59 -0.06
CA ALA A 49 13.80 6.00 -1.45
C ALA A 49 14.13 4.88 -2.46
N HIS A 50 15.25 4.18 -2.27
CA HIS A 50 15.57 3.00 -3.08
C HIS A 50 14.53 1.88 -2.89
N GLY A 51 14.07 1.66 -1.66
CA GLY A 51 13.03 0.67 -1.34
C GLY A 51 11.70 0.96 -2.03
N GLU A 52 11.27 2.21 -2.10
CA GLU A 52 10.05 2.64 -2.79
C GLU A 52 10.09 2.36 -4.30
N GLU A 53 11.25 2.47 -4.92
CA GLU A 53 11.42 2.15 -6.34
C GLU A 53 11.28 0.64 -6.61
N PHE A 54 11.82 -0.20 -5.72
CA PHE A 54 11.67 -1.65 -5.81
C PHE A 54 10.28 -2.16 -5.43
N GLN A 55 9.44 -1.36 -4.75
CA GLN A 55 8.08 -1.75 -4.40
C GLN A 55 7.17 -1.90 -5.63
N HIS A 56 7.51 -1.24 -6.75
CA HIS A 56 6.75 -1.30 -7.99
C HIS A 56 7.40 -2.29 -8.96
N ALA A 57 7.09 -3.58 -8.79
CA ALA A 57 7.45 -4.59 -9.78
C ALA A 57 6.93 -4.18 -11.17
N ARG A 58 7.85 -3.97 -12.12
CA ARG A 58 7.51 -3.53 -13.46
C ARG A 58 6.63 -4.61 -14.11
N PRO A 59 5.36 -4.32 -14.47
CA PRO A 59 4.47 -5.35 -14.98
C PRO A 59 5.09 -5.98 -16.24
N GLY A 60 5.07 -7.31 -16.30
CA GLY A 60 5.60 -8.07 -17.42
C GLY A 60 4.90 -7.71 -18.73
N LEU A 61 5.51 -8.06 -19.87
CA LEU A 61 4.92 -7.80 -21.18
C LEU A 61 3.54 -8.47 -21.32
N PHE A 62 3.40 -9.71 -20.84
CA PHE A 62 2.13 -10.43 -20.84
C PHE A 62 1.04 -9.68 -20.06
N ASP A 63 1.34 -9.22 -18.85
CA ASP A 63 0.39 -8.48 -18.02
C ASP A 63 -0.05 -7.17 -18.68
N ARG A 64 0.86 -6.46 -19.36
CA ARG A 64 0.50 -5.26 -20.13
C ARG A 64 -0.41 -5.58 -21.32
N VAL A 65 -0.17 -6.68 -22.03
CA VAL A 65 -1.02 -7.12 -23.15
C VAL A 65 -2.41 -7.47 -22.66
N ILE A 66 -2.53 -8.28 -21.61
CA ILE A 66 -3.82 -8.67 -21.04
C ILE A 66 -4.56 -7.45 -20.47
N ASN A 67 -3.86 -6.54 -19.79
CA ASN A 67 -4.44 -5.29 -19.34
C ASN A 67 -4.90 -4.40 -20.50
N GLY A 68 -4.15 -4.38 -21.59
CA GLY A 68 -4.57 -3.73 -22.84
C GLY A 68 -5.89 -4.32 -23.34
N ILE A 69 -5.94 -5.63 -23.55
CA ILE A 69 -7.14 -6.35 -24.03
C ILE A 69 -8.35 -6.09 -23.13
N ASN A 70 -8.17 -6.13 -21.81
CA ASN A 70 -9.25 -5.85 -20.85
C ASN A 70 -9.73 -4.39 -20.87
N ARG A 71 -8.95 -3.46 -21.45
CA ARG A 71 -9.28 -2.03 -21.55
C ARG A 71 -9.81 -1.63 -22.93
N ILE A 72 -9.65 -2.47 -23.95
CA ILE A 72 -10.16 -2.28 -25.31
C ILE A 72 -11.69 -2.09 -25.41
N PRO A 73 -12.56 -2.69 -24.55
CA PRO A 73 -14.01 -2.56 -24.74
C PRO A 73 -14.50 -1.12 -24.77
N ARG A 74 -14.00 -0.25 -23.87
CA ARG A 74 -14.43 1.16 -23.81
C ARG A 74 -14.04 1.95 -25.07
N PRO A 75 -12.77 1.96 -25.52
CA PRO A 75 -12.37 2.54 -26.80
C PRO A 75 -13.11 1.97 -28.01
N MET A 76 -13.35 0.65 -28.06
CA MET A 76 -14.05 0.03 -29.19
C MET A 76 -15.50 0.47 -29.30
N LEU A 77 -16.20 0.67 -28.18
CA LEU A 77 -17.56 1.22 -28.23
C LEU A 77 -17.57 2.64 -28.80
N ALA A 78 -16.65 3.50 -28.37
CA ALA A 78 -16.56 4.87 -28.85
C ALA A 78 -16.14 4.96 -30.33
N LEU A 79 -15.10 4.20 -30.73
CA LEU A 79 -14.64 4.16 -32.11
C LEU A 79 -15.64 3.45 -33.02
N GLY A 80 -16.33 2.43 -32.52
CA GLY A 80 -17.36 1.69 -33.24
C GLY A 80 -18.58 2.57 -33.55
N THR A 81 -19.04 3.39 -32.59
CA THR A 81 -20.14 4.33 -32.84
C THR A 81 -19.75 5.42 -33.82
N MET A 82 -18.56 6.03 -33.66
CA MET A 82 -18.04 6.97 -34.66
C MET A 82 -17.92 6.32 -36.04
N GLY A 83 -17.39 5.10 -36.12
CA GLY A 83 -17.27 4.33 -37.35
C GLY A 83 -18.62 4.04 -38.01
N LEU A 84 -19.66 3.77 -37.21
CA LEU A 84 -21.03 3.58 -37.72
C LEU A 84 -21.56 4.85 -38.40
N PHE A 85 -21.33 6.02 -37.80
CA PHE A 85 -21.73 7.31 -38.41
C PHE A 85 -20.92 7.63 -39.66
N VAL A 86 -19.62 7.35 -39.65
CA VAL A 86 -18.77 7.50 -40.84
C VAL A 86 -19.25 6.57 -41.95
N PHE A 87 -19.50 5.29 -41.64
CA PHE A 87 -20.01 4.32 -42.60
C PHE A 87 -21.35 4.74 -43.21
N ALA A 88 -22.27 5.26 -42.38
CA ALA A 88 -23.56 5.78 -42.85
C ALA A 88 -23.41 6.97 -43.82
N MET A 89 -22.35 7.78 -43.69
CA MET A 89 -22.07 8.92 -44.58
C MET A 89 -21.30 8.52 -45.84
N VAL A 90 -20.40 7.53 -45.74
CA VAL A 90 -19.57 7.07 -46.87
C VAL A 90 -20.39 6.24 -47.85
N ASP A 91 -21.25 5.33 -47.35
CA ASP A 91 -22.13 4.50 -48.18
C ASP A 91 -23.53 4.38 -47.55
N PRO A 92 -24.41 5.36 -47.82
CA PRO A 92 -25.76 5.36 -47.27
C PRO A 92 -26.61 4.18 -47.75
N GLN A 93 -26.39 3.69 -48.97
CA GLN A 93 -27.18 2.58 -49.53
C GLN A 93 -26.85 1.26 -48.85
N ALA A 94 -25.56 0.96 -48.66
CA ALA A 94 -25.14 -0.23 -47.94
C ALA A 94 -25.57 -0.18 -46.47
N PHE A 95 -25.53 0.99 -45.83
CA PHE A 95 -26.02 1.19 -44.47
C PHE A 95 -27.53 0.93 -44.37
N ALA A 96 -28.34 1.51 -45.27
CA ALA A 96 -29.78 1.32 -45.30
C ALA A 96 -30.18 -0.16 -45.44
N ALA A 97 -29.48 -0.92 -46.30
CA ALA A 97 -29.71 -2.35 -46.44
C ALA A 97 -29.49 -3.14 -45.13
N ARG A 98 -28.54 -2.72 -44.30
CA ARG A 98 -28.28 -3.34 -42.98
C ARG A 98 -29.34 -2.95 -41.95
N MET A 99 -29.90 -1.75 -42.04
CA MET A 99 -31.01 -1.33 -41.18
C MET A 99 -32.28 -2.16 -41.41
N VAL A 100 -32.54 -2.59 -42.65
CA VAL A 100 -33.63 -3.55 -42.94
C VAL A 100 -33.39 -4.85 -42.19
N GLY A 101 -32.17 -5.41 -42.26
CA GLY A 101 -31.83 -6.63 -41.52
C GLY A 101 -31.95 -6.47 -40.00
N LEU A 102 -31.58 -5.32 -39.45
CA LEU A 102 -31.76 -5.02 -38.01
C LEU A 102 -33.24 -4.94 -37.61
N ASN A 103 -34.11 -4.46 -38.50
CA ASN A 103 -35.55 -4.41 -38.26
C ASN A 103 -36.20 -5.80 -38.24
N GLU A 104 -35.63 -6.76 -38.97
CA GLU A 104 -36.09 -8.16 -38.98
C GLU A 104 -35.66 -8.95 -37.72
N VAL A 105 -34.79 -8.39 -36.87
CA VAL A 105 -34.34 -9.07 -35.65
C VAL A 105 -35.51 -9.16 -34.66
N PRO A 106 -35.93 -10.36 -34.23
CA PRO A 106 -37.03 -10.52 -33.29
C PRO A 106 -36.80 -9.79 -31.97
N GLU A 107 -37.85 -9.19 -31.42
CA GLU A 107 -37.82 -8.47 -30.14
C GLU A 107 -37.16 -9.28 -28.98
N PRO A 108 -37.42 -10.60 -28.81
CA PRO A 108 -36.78 -11.38 -27.75
C PRO A 108 -35.25 -11.43 -27.83
N LEU A 109 -34.66 -11.33 -29.03
CA LEU A 109 -33.20 -11.33 -29.18
C LEU A 109 -32.58 -10.01 -28.70
N TRP A 110 -33.30 -8.90 -28.84
CA TRP A 110 -32.87 -7.62 -28.27
C TRP A 110 -32.86 -7.67 -26.74
N TRP A 111 -33.87 -8.28 -26.13
CA TRP A 111 -33.92 -8.52 -24.69
C TRP A 111 -32.77 -9.43 -24.24
N LEU A 112 -32.48 -10.50 -24.97
CA LEU A 112 -31.38 -11.41 -24.66
C LEU A 112 -30.01 -10.70 -24.77
N LEU A 113 -29.78 -9.92 -25.83
CA LEU A 113 -28.56 -9.14 -26.00
C LEU A 113 -28.38 -8.16 -24.83
N GLY A 114 -29.44 -7.40 -24.50
CA GLY A 114 -29.46 -6.46 -23.39
C GLY A 114 -29.17 -7.15 -22.05
N ALA A 115 -29.77 -8.32 -21.80
CA ALA A 115 -29.55 -9.10 -20.58
C ALA A 115 -28.10 -9.61 -20.47
N ILE A 116 -27.53 -10.17 -21.55
CA ILE A 116 -26.15 -10.70 -21.55
C ILE A 116 -25.13 -9.58 -21.32
N VAL A 117 -25.26 -8.46 -22.04
CA VAL A 117 -24.35 -7.32 -21.90
C VAL A 117 -24.48 -6.70 -20.51
N SER A 118 -25.70 -6.48 -20.02
CA SER A 118 -25.94 -5.93 -18.69
C SER A 118 -25.44 -6.85 -17.59
N PHE A 119 -25.58 -8.17 -17.74
CA PHE A 119 -25.04 -9.13 -16.78
C PHE A 119 -23.52 -9.12 -16.76
N TYR A 120 -22.86 -9.17 -17.93
CA TYR A 120 -21.40 -9.17 -18.03
C TYR A 120 -20.78 -7.91 -17.42
N PHE A 121 -21.25 -6.73 -17.86
CA PHE A 121 -20.72 -5.46 -17.37
C PHE A 121 -21.24 -5.11 -15.97
N GLY A 122 -22.49 -5.43 -15.65
CA GLY A 122 -23.08 -5.17 -14.33
C GLY A 122 -22.44 -6.01 -13.23
N ALA A 123 -22.18 -7.29 -13.46
CA ALA A 123 -21.45 -8.14 -12.51
C ALA A 123 -19.99 -7.67 -12.32
N ARG A 124 -19.33 -7.28 -13.42
CA ARG A 124 -17.98 -6.72 -13.39
C ARG A 124 -17.92 -5.42 -12.58
N GLU A 125 -18.86 -4.51 -12.80
CA GLU A 125 -18.87 -3.23 -12.08
C GLU A 125 -19.25 -3.42 -10.60
N MET A 126 -20.20 -4.30 -10.28
CA MET A 126 -20.51 -4.66 -8.88
C MET A 126 -19.31 -5.25 -8.14
N HIS A 127 -18.45 -6.01 -8.82
CA HIS A 127 -17.20 -6.50 -8.23
C HIS A 127 -16.25 -5.34 -7.90
N TYR A 128 -16.06 -4.37 -8.80
CA TYR A 128 -15.23 -3.19 -8.53
C TYR A 128 -15.84 -2.26 -7.46
N PHE A 129 -17.16 -2.06 -7.45
CA PHE A 129 -17.84 -1.29 -6.40
C PHE A 129 -17.69 -1.90 -5.01
N ARG A 130 -17.63 -3.23 -4.91
CA ARG A 130 -17.42 -3.93 -3.63
C ARG A 130 -15.97 -3.92 -3.18
N THR A 131 -15.02 -3.58 -4.04
CA THR A 131 -13.59 -3.46 -3.70
C THR A 131 -13.00 -2.20 -4.34
N PRO A 132 -13.42 -0.99 -3.90
CA PRO A 132 -13.14 0.28 -4.59
C PRO A 132 -11.64 0.57 -4.72
N ASN A 133 -10.85 0.03 -3.80
CA ASN A 133 -9.41 -0.09 -3.90
C ASN A 133 -9.14 -1.55 -3.62
N GLY A 134 -8.68 -2.32 -4.62
CA GLY A 134 -8.16 -3.67 -4.39
C GLY A 134 -7.27 -3.58 -3.17
N SER A 135 -7.74 -4.10 -2.05
CA SER A 135 -7.09 -3.92 -0.77
C SER A 135 -5.74 -4.57 -0.95
N ARG A 136 -4.72 -3.75 -1.18
CA ARG A 136 -3.38 -4.06 -0.70
C ARG A 136 -3.65 -4.24 0.78
N LEU A 137 -3.89 -5.48 1.18
CA LEU A 137 -3.89 -5.88 2.58
C LEU A 137 -2.71 -5.11 3.15
N PRO A 138 -2.90 -4.33 4.23
CA PRO A 138 -1.79 -3.64 4.86
C PRO A 138 -0.73 -4.71 5.03
N ARG A 139 0.36 -4.63 4.26
CA ARG A 139 1.52 -5.45 4.58
C ARG A 139 1.84 -4.96 5.97
N MET A 140 1.56 -5.78 6.97
CA MET A 140 2.12 -5.60 8.29
C MET A 140 3.62 -5.55 8.04
N ARG A 141 4.15 -4.33 7.93
CA ARG A 141 5.54 -4.07 8.24
C ARG A 141 5.64 -4.62 9.66
N PRO A 142 6.51 -5.60 9.94
CA PRO A 142 6.77 -5.98 11.32
C PRO A 142 7.45 -4.78 11.96
N ASP A 143 6.63 -3.81 12.37
CA ASP A 143 7.06 -2.66 13.14
C ASP A 143 7.31 -3.23 14.54
N ARG A 144 8.60 -3.30 14.89
CA ARG A 144 9.10 -3.45 16.27
C ARG A 144 9.03 -4.79 16.98
N LEU A 145 9.18 -5.92 16.28
CA LEU A 145 9.59 -7.16 17.00
C LEU A 145 10.98 -7.04 17.67
N ALA A 146 11.82 -6.08 17.24
CA ALA A 146 13.15 -5.88 17.81
C ALA A 146 13.19 -4.94 19.03
N GLU A 147 12.29 -3.96 19.15
CA GLU A 147 12.26 -3.03 20.29
C GLU A 147 11.49 -3.61 21.49
N ASP A 148 10.45 -4.40 21.25
CA ASP A 148 9.69 -5.03 22.33
C ASP A 148 10.43 -6.23 22.96
N ALA A 149 11.39 -6.85 22.26
CA ALA A 149 12.15 -7.99 22.77
C ALA A 149 13.00 -7.67 24.01
N THR A 150 13.37 -6.40 24.22
CA THR A 150 14.12 -5.98 25.42
C THR A 150 13.21 -5.69 26.62
N GLY A 151 11.91 -5.42 26.39
CA GLY A 151 10.91 -5.18 27.45
C GLY A 151 10.07 -6.42 27.80
N THR A 152 9.87 -7.35 26.87
CA THR A 152 9.04 -8.55 27.09
C THR A 152 9.75 -9.68 27.83
N ALA A 153 11.08 -9.67 27.94
CA ALA A 153 11.82 -10.69 28.69
C ALA A 153 11.43 -10.78 30.18
N GLN A 154 10.84 -9.72 30.75
CA GLN A 154 10.28 -9.74 32.11
C GLN A 154 8.79 -10.13 32.17
N SER A 155 8.06 -10.14 31.05
CA SER A 155 6.63 -10.46 30.99
C SER A 155 6.32 -11.88 30.47
N THR A 156 7.30 -12.60 29.91
CA THR A 156 7.06 -13.95 29.34
C THR A 156 6.97 -15.07 30.38
N ALA A 157 7.24 -14.81 31.65
CA ALA A 157 7.08 -15.80 32.72
C ALA A 157 5.61 -16.03 33.13
N ALA A 158 4.68 -15.16 32.69
CA ALA A 158 3.29 -15.18 33.16
C ALA A 158 2.25 -15.62 32.12
N ASP A 159 2.65 -15.89 30.87
CA ASP A 159 1.73 -16.36 29.82
C ASP A 159 2.32 -17.60 29.14
N GLU A 160 2.29 -18.71 29.88
CA GLU A 160 2.59 -20.05 29.37
C GLU A 160 1.60 -20.39 28.26
N ASN A 161 2.09 -20.43 27.02
CA ASN A 161 1.28 -20.74 25.85
C ASN A 161 0.76 -22.20 25.91
N PRO A 162 -0.55 -22.43 26.12
CA PRO A 162 -1.09 -23.76 26.35
C PRO A 162 -1.03 -24.66 25.10
N ALA A 163 -0.88 -24.06 23.91
CA ALA A 163 -0.68 -24.82 22.68
C ALA A 163 0.76 -25.37 22.59
N LEU A 164 1.75 -24.60 23.06
CA LEU A 164 3.16 -25.01 23.06
C LEU A 164 3.40 -26.16 24.04
N GLU A 165 2.79 -26.11 25.22
CA GLU A 165 2.87 -27.20 26.21
C GLU A 165 2.24 -28.50 25.72
N ARG A 166 1.08 -28.42 25.05
CA ARG A 166 0.43 -29.60 24.46
C ARG A 166 1.32 -30.23 23.40
N TRP A 167 1.94 -29.42 22.56
CA TRP A 167 2.86 -29.90 21.52
C TRP A 167 4.12 -30.54 22.11
N LEU A 168 4.73 -29.91 23.12
CA LEU A 168 5.90 -30.47 23.85
C LEU A 168 5.58 -31.76 24.60
N ARG A 169 4.35 -31.89 25.11
CA ARG A 169 3.86 -33.13 25.74
C ARG A 169 3.74 -34.24 24.71
N HIS A 170 3.16 -33.92 23.56
CA HIS A 170 3.02 -34.85 22.44
C HIS A 170 4.38 -35.30 21.88
N GLN A 171 5.40 -34.43 21.88
CA GLN A 171 6.76 -34.80 21.48
C GLN A 171 7.43 -35.76 22.49
N ARG A 172 7.31 -35.48 23.79
CA ARG A 172 7.86 -36.36 24.85
C ARG A 172 7.18 -37.73 24.90
N GLU A 173 5.90 -37.80 24.56
CA GLU A 173 5.16 -39.06 24.46
C GLU A 173 5.51 -39.87 23.20
N SER A 174 6.02 -39.20 22.16
CA SER A 174 6.46 -39.85 20.91
C SER A 174 7.92 -40.31 20.88
N GLU A 175 8.69 -40.06 21.93
CA GLU A 175 10.02 -40.66 22.14
C GLU A 175 9.90 -41.88 23.08
N PRO A 176 9.63 -43.10 22.56
CA PRO A 176 9.75 -44.30 23.37
C PRO A 176 11.23 -44.51 23.71
N GLY A 177 11.50 -44.65 25.01
CA GLY A 177 12.85 -44.76 25.55
C GLY A 177 13.72 -45.78 24.83
N GLU A 178 14.82 -45.31 24.26
CA GLU A 178 16.05 -46.11 24.16
C GLU A 178 16.71 -46.11 25.55
N ALA A 179 16.40 -47.13 26.33
CA ALA A 179 17.21 -47.63 27.43
C ALA A 179 17.26 -49.15 27.34
#